data_AF-A0A528HCX4-F1
#
_entry.id   AF-A0A528HCX4-F1
#
_cell.length_a   1.000
_cell.length_b   1.000
_cell.length_c   1.000
_cell.angle_alpha   90.00
_cell.angle_beta   90.00
_cell.angle_gamma   90.00
#
_symmetry.space_group_name_H-M   'P 1'
#
loop_
_entity.id
_entity.type
_entity.pdbx_description
1 polymer ?
#
loop_
_entity_poly.entity_id
_entity_poly.type
_entity_poly.pdbx_seq_one_letter_code
_entity_poly.pdbx_strand_id
1 'polypeptide(L)'
;PNNWGGDYPKSNPPYRNTPPHVCEEVVVLPLDDTARSKTIIEQHGSDLACIVVDVLPCAAGMIPLNPDYLTMLQDTARRHGILLISDEVVSFRVHYHGASAARGFHPDLVTLGKVVGGGLPIGVVGGTSATMEAFAPHDSAPVPQGGTFSANPLTMAAGRAALAALTVGEIDRINELGNYLR
;
A
#
# COMPACT_ATOMS: atom_id res chain seq x y z
N PRO A 1 -8.62 -14.73 -9.73
CA PRO A 1 -8.33 -15.00 -11.15
C PRO A 1 -7.67 -16.39 -11.31
N ASN A 2 -8.03 -17.19 -12.31
CA ASN A 2 -7.48 -18.56 -12.47
C ASN A 2 -6.13 -18.59 -13.22
N ASN A 3 -5.54 -17.44 -13.53
CA ASN A 3 -4.38 -17.27 -14.39
C ASN A 3 -3.06 -16.98 -13.65
N TRP A 4 -3.01 -17.17 -12.33
CA TRP A 4 -1.80 -16.97 -11.51
C TRP A 4 -0.74 -18.08 -11.68
N GLY A 5 -1.02 -19.12 -12.48
CA GLY A 5 -0.14 -20.29 -12.65
C GLY A 5 -0.33 -21.36 -11.57
N GLY A 6 0.49 -22.43 -11.64
CA GLY A 6 0.55 -23.50 -10.62
C GLY A 6 0.99 -22.96 -9.25
N ASP A 7 1.06 -23.79 -8.21
CA ASP A 7 1.06 -23.46 -6.76
C ASP A 7 1.91 -22.24 -6.29
N TYR A 8 2.96 -21.86 -7.02
CA TYR A 8 3.79 -20.68 -6.75
C TYR A 8 3.74 -19.70 -7.93
N PRO A 9 3.02 -18.55 -7.82
CA PRO A 9 3.02 -17.56 -8.88
C PRO A 9 4.43 -17.00 -9.05
N LYS A 10 4.87 -16.84 -10.29
CA LYS A 10 6.20 -16.31 -10.60
C LYS A 10 6.19 -14.79 -10.64
N SER A 11 7.20 -14.18 -10.03
CA SER A 11 7.53 -12.77 -10.29
C SER A 11 8.01 -12.62 -11.72
N ASN A 12 7.43 -11.67 -12.45
CA ASN A 12 7.79 -11.38 -13.83
C ASN A 12 8.44 -9.99 -13.90
N PRO A 13 9.48 -9.81 -14.73
CA PRO A 13 10.17 -8.53 -14.83
C PRO A 13 9.21 -7.46 -15.38
N PRO A 14 9.02 -6.33 -14.67
CA PRO A 14 8.09 -5.29 -15.10
C PRO A 14 8.59 -4.52 -16.33
N TYR A 15 9.91 -4.50 -16.55
CA TYR A 15 10.55 -3.81 -17.67
C TYR A 15 11.61 -4.68 -18.34
N ARG A 16 11.90 -4.39 -19.61
CA ARG A 16 13.04 -5.00 -20.31
C ARG A 16 14.33 -4.66 -19.56
N ASN A 17 15.21 -5.65 -19.42
CA ASN A 17 16.49 -5.55 -18.70
C ASN A 17 16.37 -5.37 -17.18
N THR A 18 15.23 -5.71 -16.57
CA THR A 18 15.16 -5.89 -15.12
C THR A 18 16.20 -6.95 -14.71
N PRO A 19 17.15 -6.64 -13.80
CA PRO A 19 18.10 -7.64 -13.32
C PRO A 19 17.37 -8.86 -12.75
N PRO A 20 17.82 -10.10 -13.06
CA PRO A 20 17.10 -11.31 -12.63
C PRO A 20 16.85 -11.39 -11.13
N HIS A 21 17.81 -10.96 -10.30
CA HIS A 21 17.71 -10.98 -8.84
C HIS A 21 16.52 -10.18 -8.30
N VAL A 22 16.08 -9.11 -8.98
CA VAL A 22 14.89 -8.34 -8.57
C VAL A 22 13.64 -9.22 -8.57
N CYS A 23 13.53 -10.17 -9.50
CA CYS A 23 12.39 -11.09 -9.52
C CYS A 23 12.55 -12.23 -8.50
N GLU A 24 13.78 -12.63 -8.19
CA GLU A 24 14.09 -13.68 -7.20
C GLU A 24 13.81 -13.20 -5.76
N GLU A 25 13.94 -11.90 -5.51
CA GLU A 25 13.66 -11.27 -4.21
C GLU A 25 12.19 -10.86 -4.02
N VAL A 26 11.32 -11.14 -5.00
CA VAL A 26 9.88 -10.80 -4.95
C VAL A 26 9.03 -12.05 -4.93
N VAL A 27 8.34 -12.27 -3.81
CA VAL A 27 7.34 -13.32 -3.66
C VAL A 27 5.97 -12.79 -4.08
N VAL A 28 5.34 -13.42 -5.07
CA VAL A 28 4.02 -13.02 -5.57
C VAL A 28 2.94 -13.80 -4.84
N LEU A 29 2.01 -13.08 -4.22
CA LEU A 29 0.83 -13.65 -3.56
C LEU A 29 -0.36 -13.64 -4.52
N PRO A 30 -1.10 -14.75 -4.66
CA PRO A 30 -2.34 -14.77 -5.43
C PRO A 30 -3.42 -13.96 -4.70
N LEU A 31 -3.84 -12.87 -5.32
CA LEU A 31 -4.82 -11.94 -4.73
C LEU A 31 -6.13 -12.65 -4.39
N ASP A 32 -6.62 -12.44 -3.17
CA ASP A 32 -7.85 -13.04 -2.59
C ASP A 32 -7.87 -14.60 -2.51
N ASP A 33 -6.73 -15.28 -2.66
CA ASP A 33 -6.59 -16.71 -2.40
C ASP A 33 -5.95 -16.94 -1.02
N THR A 34 -6.80 -16.96 0.01
CA THR A 34 -6.38 -17.01 1.42
C THR A 34 -5.50 -18.22 1.73
N ALA A 35 -5.90 -19.41 1.30
CA ALA A 35 -5.19 -20.65 1.64
C ALA A 35 -3.79 -20.70 1.01
N ARG A 36 -3.71 -20.29 -0.27
CA ARG A 36 -2.47 -20.33 -1.02
C ARG A 36 -1.51 -19.21 -0.60
N SER A 37 -2.00 -17.98 -0.43
CA SER A 37 -1.17 -16.88 0.09
C SER A 37 -0.63 -17.19 1.48
N LYS A 38 -1.45 -17.76 2.38
CA LYS A 38 -0.98 -18.17 3.71
C LYS A 38 0.16 -19.17 3.62
N THR A 39 0.00 -20.22 2.82
CA THR A 39 1.03 -21.24 2.60
C THR A 39 2.33 -20.62 2.12
N ILE A 40 2.27 -19.71 1.14
CA ILE A 40 3.45 -19.03 0.59
C ILE A 40 4.12 -18.15 1.66
N ILE A 41 3.36 -17.36 2.40
CA ILE A 41 3.92 -16.50 3.46
C ILE A 41 4.60 -17.35 4.54
N GLU A 42 3.97 -18.43 4.99
CA GLU A 42 4.52 -19.30 6.04
C GLU A 42 5.80 -20.01 5.59
N GLN A 43 5.95 -20.34 4.30
CA GLN A 43 7.17 -20.92 3.75
C GLN A 43 8.35 -19.94 3.69
N HIS A 44 8.08 -18.65 3.50
CA HIS A 44 9.09 -17.58 3.41
C HIS A 44 9.15 -16.72 4.67
N GLY A 45 8.49 -17.13 5.76
CA GLY A 45 8.17 -16.22 6.87
C GLY A 45 9.37 -15.59 7.57
N SER A 46 10.53 -16.25 7.59
CA SER A 46 11.78 -15.68 8.14
C SER A 46 12.50 -14.72 7.21
N ASP A 47 12.19 -14.78 5.91
CA ASP A 47 12.94 -14.11 4.85
C ASP A 47 12.16 -12.90 4.28
N LEU A 48 10.84 -12.84 4.52
CA LEU A 48 9.98 -11.74 4.09
C LEU A 48 10.11 -10.53 5.02
N ALA A 49 10.67 -9.44 4.50
CA ALA A 49 10.70 -8.17 5.22
C ALA A 49 9.31 -7.50 5.30
N CYS A 50 8.53 -7.57 4.23
CA CYS A 50 7.22 -6.93 4.17
C CYS A 50 6.25 -7.58 3.18
N ILE A 51 4.96 -7.27 3.33
CA ILE A 51 3.90 -7.53 2.36
C ILE A 51 3.32 -6.18 1.93
N VAL A 52 3.35 -5.90 0.63
CA VAL A 52 2.75 -4.69 0.04
C VAL A 52 1.40 -5.04 -0.58
N VAL A 53 0.35 -4.31 -0.21
CA VAL A 53 -1.02 -4.58 -0.66
C VAL A 53 -1.78 -3.29 -0.95
N ASP A 54 -2.42 -3.20 -2.12
CA ASP A 54 -3.52 -2.26 -2.37
C ASP A 54 -4.81 -2.99 -1.98
N VAL A 55 -5.53 -2.47 -0.99
CA VAL A 55 -6.79 -3.08 -0.49
C VAL A 55 -7.98 -2.82 -1.42
N LEU A 56 -7.79 -1.97 -2.43
CA LEU A 56 -8.75 -1.68 -3.49
C LEU A 56 -8.02 -1.53 -4.84
N PRO A 57 -7.43 -2.63 -5.36
CA PRO A 57 -6.49 -2.59 -6.48
C PRO A 57 -7.12 -2.11 -7.78
N CYS A 58 -6.68 -0.95 -8.26
CA CYS A 58 -7.13 -0.40 -9.54
C CYS A 58 -6.79 -1.33 -10.72
N ALA A 59 -5.61 -1.96 -10.69
CA ALA A 59 -5.17 -2.90 -11.71
C ALA A 59 -5.99 -4.19 -11.76
N ALA A 60 -6.70 -4.51 -10.68
CA ALA A 60 -7.61 -5.65 -10.58
C ALA A 60 -9.09 -5.23 -10.53
N GLY A 61 -9.41 -4.06 -11.11
CA GLY A 61 -10.78 -3.62 -11.36
C GLY A 61 -11.45 -2.87 -10.22
N MET A 62 -10.68 -2.35 -9.24
CA MET A 62 -11.23 -1.67 -8.05
C MET A 62 -12.21 -2.57 -7.27
N ILE A 63 -11.91 -3.87 -7.25
CA ILE A 63 -12.67 -4.85 -6.47
C ILE A 63 -12.07 -4.86 -5.05
N PRO A 64 -12.86 -4.60 -3.99
CA PRO A 64 -12.38 -4.71 -2.61
C PRO A 64 -11.88 -6.12 -2.31
N LEU A 65 -10.75 -6.22 -1.61
CA LEU A 65 -10.25 -7.51 -1.15
C LEU A 65 -11.19 -8.15 -0.12
N ASN A 66 -11.19 -9.48 -0.08
CA ASN A 66 -12.00 -10.24 0.87
C ASN A 66 -11.55 -9.93 2.32
N PRO A 67 -12.47 -9.59 3.25
CA PRO A 67 -12.13 -9.38 4.66
C PRO A 67 -11.35 -10.53 5.32
N ASP A 68 -11.66 -11.78 4.95
CA ASP A 68 -10.96 -12.96 5.45
C ASP A 68 -9.51 -13.01 4.95
N TYR A 69 -9.27 -12.53 3.73
CA TYR A 69 -7.93 -12.41 3.15
C TYR A 69 -7.12 -11.34 3.90
N LEU A 70 -7.71 -10.17 4.15
CA LEU A 70 -7.08 -9.09 4.92
C LEU A 70 -6.77 -9.52 6.36
N THR A 71 -7.66 -10.27 6.99
CA THR A 71 -7.44 -10.83 8.33
C THR A 71 -6.28 -11.83 8.32
N MET A 72 -6.25 -12.74 7.35
CA MET A 72 -5.17 -13.71 7.20
C MET A 72 -3.81 -13.03 6.99
N LEU A 73 -3.74 -11.98 6.15
CA LEU A 73 -2.50 -11.23 5.94
C LEU A 73 -2.01 -10.62 7.26
N GLN A 74 -2.90 -9.97 8.01
CA GLN A 74 -2.57 -9.35 9.29
C GLN A 74 -2.07 -10.36 10.32
N ASP A 75 -2.79 -11.45 10.50
CA ASP A 75 -2.44 -12.47 11.50
C ASP A 75 -1.15 -13.20 11.13
N THR A 76 -0.93 -13.48 9.85
CA THR A 76 0.27 -14.16 9.40
C THR A 76 1.48 -13.24 9.45
N ALA A 77 1.35 -11.98 9.02
CA ALA A 77 2.44 -11.01 9.09
C ALA A 77 2.90 -10.78 10.53
N ARG A 78 1.97 -10.56 11.46
CA ARG A 78 2.27 -10.39 12.89
C ARG A 78 2.98 -11.60 13.50
N ARG A 79 2.55 -12.82 13.16
CA ARG A 79 3.18 -14.06 13.65
C ARG A 79 4.64 -14.19 13.22
N HIS A 80 4.99 -13.66 12.06
CA HIS A 80 6.33 -13.79 11.47
C HIS A 80 7.18 -12.52 11.59
N GLY A 81 6.65 -11.44 12.17
CA GLY A 81 7.36 -10.15 12.26
C GLY A 81 7.51 -9.46 10.90
N ILE A 82 6.62 -9.75 9.95
CA ILE A 82 6.61 -9.17 8.60
C ILE A 82 5.87 -7.84 8.65
N LEU A 83 6.42 -6.79 8.05
CA LEU A 83 5.74 -5.50 7.96
C LEU A 83 4.61 -5.53 6.94
N LEU A 84 3.49 -4.90 7.27
CA LEU A 84 2.41 -4.65 6.32
C LEU A 84 2.52 -3.23 5.76
N ILE A 85 2.52 -3.13 4.43
CA ILE A 85 2.52 -1.86 3.72
C ILE A 85 1.23 -1.76 2.92
N SER A 86 0.42 -0.74 3.19
CA SER A 86 -0.71 -0.43 2.32
C SER A 86 -0.32 0.57 1.24
N ASP A 87 -0.50 0.18 -0.02
CA ASP A 87 -0.46 1.12 -1.13
C ASP A 87 -1.83 1.80 -1.25
N GLU A 88 -1.88 3.05 -0.81
CA GLU A 88 -3.07 3.89 -0.88
C GLU A 88 -2.89 5.08 -1.83
N VAL A 89 -1.92 5.00 -2.77
CA VAL A 89 -1.63 6.10 -3.71
C VAL A 89 -2.87 6.48 -4.53
N VAL A 90 -3.74 5.52 -4.85
CA VAL A 90 -5.07 5.76 -5.45
C VAL A 90 -6.17 5.74 -4.40
N SER A 91 -6.17 4.71 -3.57
CA SER A 91 -7.34 4.30 -2.79
C SER A 91 -7.57 5.16 -1.55
N PHE A 92 -6.59 5.95 -1.09
CA PHE A 92 -6.72 6.86 0.06
C PHE A 92 -8.00 7.72 0.02
N ARG A 93 -8.40 8.16 -1.19
CA ARG A 93 -9.53 9.06 -1.40
C ARG A 93 -10.91 8.48 -1.10
N VAL A 94 -11.03 7.18 -0.85
CA VAL A 94 -12.35 6.51 -0.73
C VAL A 94 -12.98 6.68 0.65
N HIS A 95 -12.19 7.08 1.65
CA HIS A 95 -12.64 7.26 3.03
C HIS A 95 -11.74 8.28 3.75
N TYR A 96 -12.29 9.01 4.71
CA TYR A 96 -11.56 10.10 5.39
C TYR A 96 -10.27 9.64 6.08
N HIS A 97 -10.26 8.41 6.58
CA HIS A 97 -9.09 7.77 7.20
C HIS A 97 -8.32 6.83 6.26
N GLY A 98 -8.59 6.86 4.95
CA GLY A 98 -7.97 5.96 3.98
C GLY A 98 -8.71 4.64 3.78
N ALA A 99 -8.33 3.94 2.71
CA ALA A 99 -8.94 2.71 2.25
C ALA A 99 -8.72 1.52 3.19
N SER A 100 -7.57 1.48 3.87
CA SER A 100 -7.25 0.45 4.87
C SER A 100 -8.15 0.59 6.09
N ALA A 101 -8.31 1.82 6.60
CA ALA A 101 -9.18 2.09 7.73
C ALA A 101 -10.64 1.72 7.44
N ALA A 102 -11.13 2.03 6.23
CA ALA A 102 -12.47 1.65 5.78
C ALA A 102 -12.70 0.13 5.73
N ARG A 103 -11.62 -0.67 5.72
CA ARG A 103 -11.66 -2.14 5.59
C ARG A 103 -11.12 -2.89 6.80
N GLY A 104 -10.82 -2.19 7.91
CA GLY A 104 -10.23 -2.82 9.09
C GLY A 104 -8.85 -3.45 8.84
N PHE A 105 -8.09 -2.89 7.88
CA PHE A 105 -6.71 -3.26 7.63
C PHE A 105 -5.79 -2.28 8.38
N HIS A 106 -4.88 -2.80 9.19
CA HIS A 106 -3.99 -2.01 10.04
C HIS A 106 -2.53 -2.22 9.62
N PRO A 107 -2.06 -1.50 8.58
CA PRO A 107 -0.68 -1.62 8.11
C PRO A 107 0.31 -0.91 9.03
N ASP A 108 1.58 -1.35 8.99
CA ASP A 108 2.69 -0.69 9.68
C ASP A 108 3.16 0.56 8.93
N LEU A 109 3.08 0.53 7.60
CA LEU A 109 3.42 1.61 6.68
C LEU A 109 2.29 1.86 5.66
N VAL A 110 2.15 3.09 5.21
CA VAL A 110 1.26 3.48 4.12
C VAL A 110 2.02 4.31 3.10
N THR A 111 1.75 4.07 1.81
CA THR A 111 2.21 4.93 0.73
C THR A 111 1.05 5.76 0.19
N LEU A 112 1.27 7.07 0.05
CA LEU A 112 0.29 8.00 -0.50
C LEU A 112 0.89 8.80 -1.65
N GLY A 113 0.00 9.34 -2.47
CA GLY A 113 0.37 10.25 -3.55
C GLY A 113 -0.87 10.89 -4.15
N LYS A 114 -0.79 11.26 -5.42
CA LYS A 114 -1.93 11.78 -6.20
C LYS A 114 -2.67 12.92 -5.47
N VAL A 115 -3.84 12.61 -4.92
CA VAL A 115 -4.76 13.54 -4.23
C VAL A 115 -4.05 14.34 -3.13
N VAL A 116 -3.11 13.76 -2.39
CA VAL A 116 -2.44 14.43 -1.28
C VAL A 116 -1.52 15.58 -1.73
N GLY A 117 -1.22 15.68 -3.03
CA GLY A 117 -0.41 16.75 -3.62
C GLY A 117 -1.21 17.90 -4.19
N GLY A 118 -2.55 17.84 -4.15
CA GLY A 118 -3.40 18.86 -4.73
C GLY A 118 -3.17 19.10 -6.23
N GLY A 119 -2.79 18.05 -6.97
CA GLY A 119 -2.48 18.11 -8.40
C GLY A 119 -1.00 18.34 -8.72
N LEU A 120 -0.14 18.50 -7.72
CA LEU A 120 1.31 18.64 -7.90
C LEU A 120 2.06 17.34 -7.58
N PRO A 121 3.31 17.17 -8.09
CA PRO A 121 4.13 16.00 -7.80
C PRO A 121 4.33 15.81 -6.29
N ILE A 122 3.97 14.64 -5.79
CA ILE A 122 4.16 14.22 -4.40
C ILE A 122 4.25 12.69 -4.30
N GLY A 123 4.99 12.24 -3.29
CA GLY A 123 4.89 10.90 -2.72
C GLY A 123 5.05 11.02 -1.21
N VAL A 124 4.36 10.18 -0.46
CA VAL A 124 4.43 10.15 1.01
C VAL A 124 4.57 8.70 1.45
N VAL A 125 5.49 8.47 2.38
CA VAL A 125 5.55 7.25 3.18
C VAL A 125 5.25 7.66 4.61
N GLY A 126 4.25 7.04 5.22
CA GLY A 126 3.90 7.22 6.62
C GLY A 126 3.81 5.87 7.31
N GLY A 127 3.72 5.86 8.63
CA GLY A 127 3.56 4.63 9.39
C GLY A 127 3.67 4.86 10.89
N THR A 128 3.86 3.77 11.62
CA THR A 128 4.09 3.83 13.08
C THR A 128 5.39 4.55 13.41
N SER A 129 5.49 5.11 14.62
CA SER A 129 6.75 5.72 15.08
C SER A 129 7.91 4.72 15.04
N ALA A 130 7.65 3.45 15.37
CA ALA A 130 8.67 2.40 15.40
C ALA A 130 9.25 2.12 14.00
N THR A 131 8.41 2.08 12.97
CA THR A 131 8.87 1.89 11.58
C THR A 131 9.50 3.15 11.00
N MET A 132 8.98 4.34 11.35
CA MET A 132 9.51 5.61 10.84
C MET A 132 10.87 5.99 11.44
N GLU A 133 11.25 5.39 12.57
CA GLU A 133 12.59 5.55 13.17
C GLU A 133 13.71 5.14 12.20
N ALA A 134 13.43 4.22 11.27
CA ALA A 134 14.38 3.82 10.24
C ALA A 134 14.86 5.00 9.35
N PHE A 135 14.06 6.06 9.26
CA PHE A 135 14.32 7.28 8.49
C PHE A 135 14.77 8.46 9.36
N ALA A 136 15.04 8.26 10.64
CA ALA A 136 15.42 9.33 11.56
C ALA A 136 16.65 10.11 11.03
N PRO A 137 16.74 11.43 11.27
CA PRO A 137 17.81 12.26 10.69
C PRO A 137 19.16 12.12 11.41
N HIS A 138 19.36 11.09 12.23
CA HIS A 138 20.59 10.85 12.97
C HIS A 138 21.53 9.89 12.23
N ASP A 139 22.83 9.97 12.47
CA ASP A 139 23.86 9.22 11.74
C ASP A 139 23.72 7.69 11.82
N SER A 140 23.04 7.17 12.85
CA SER A 140 22.80 5.74 13.03
C SER A 140 21.53 5.22 12.36
N ALA A 141 20.81 6.05 11.59
CA ALA A 141 19.57 5.63 10.95
C ALA A 141 19.88 4.69 9.78
N PRO A 142 19.22 3.53 9.68
CA PRO A 142 19.57 2.51 8.70
C PRO A 142 19.18 2.90 7.26
N VAL A 143 18.25 3.84 7.08
CA VAL A 143 17.70 4.19 5.76
C VAL A 143 17.92 5.68 5.44
N PRO A 144 18.95 6.04 4.65
CA PRO A 144 19.12 7.39 4.18
C PRO A 144 18.03 7.74 3.15
N GLN A 145 17.28 8.82 3.42
CA GLN A 145 16.23 9.30 2.53
C GLN A 145 16.40 10.81 2.30
N GLY A 146 16.52 11.21 1.03
CA GLY A 146 16.63 12.60 0.62
C GLY A 146 15.88 12.88 -0.67
N GLY A 147 15.78 14.16 -1.04
CA GLY A 147 15.26 14.57 -2.34
C GLY A 147 15.15 16.08 -2.44
N THR A 148 15.72 16.66 -3.51
CA THR A 148 15.81 18.12 -3.70
C THR A 148 14.45 18.83 -3.64
N PHE A 149 13.41 18.19 -4.16
CA PHE A 149 12.05 18.73 -4.21
C PHE A 149 11.10 18.07 -3.19
N SER A 150 11.61 17.17 -2.34
CA SER A 150 10.84 16.56 -1.27
C SER A 150 10.36 17.65 -0.31
N ALA A 151 9.08 17.61 0.04
CA ALA A 151 8.42 18.61 0.89
C ALA A 151 8.54 20.07 0.42
N ASN A 152 8.69 20.32 -0.90
CA ASN A 152 8.75 21.69 -1.41
C ASN A 152 7.47 22.50 -1.04
N PRO A 153 7.58 23.79 -0.68
CA PRO A 153 6.46 24.56 -0.14
C PRO A 153 5.24 24.67 -1.06
N LEU A 154 5.45 24.66 -2.38
CA LEU A 154 4.36 24.76 -3.36
C LEU A 154 3.47 23.51 -3.32
N THR A 155 4.06 22.32 -3.42
CA THR A 155 3.33 21.05 -3.28
C THR A 155 2.66 20.97 -1.89
N MET A 156 3.35 21.36 -0.82
CA MET A 156 2.79 21.31 0.54
C MET A 156 1.58 22.23 0.70
N ALA A 157 1.61 23.43 0.13
CA ALA A 157 0.48 24.37 0.19
C ALA A 157 -0.74 23.85 -0.60
N ALA A 158 -0.51 23.33 -1.81
CA ALA A 158 -1.57 22.76 -2.65
C ALA A 158 -2.19 21.51 -2.02
N GLY A 159 -1.35 20.60 -1.51
CA GLY A 159 -1.77 19.39 -0.81
C GLY A 159 -2.62 19.71 0.42
N ARG A 160 -2.18 20.67 1.25
CA ARG A 160 -2.96 21.12 2.42
C ARG A 160 -4.32 21.68 2.01
N ALA A 161 -4.38 22.51 0.98
CA ALA A 161 -5.65 23.08 0.50
C ALA A 161 -6.60 21.99 -0.03
N ALA A 162 -6.07 21.03 -0.79
CA ALA A 162 -6.86 19.90 -1.31
C ALA A 162 -7.40 19.00 -0.18
N LEU A 163 -6.54 18.63 0.78
CA LEU A 163 -6.95 17.81 1.92
C LEU A 163 -7.95 18.52 2.84
N ALA A 164 -7.79 19.83 3.05
CA ALA A 164 -8.75 20.62 3.83
C ALA A 164 -10.14 20.67 3.17
N ALA A 165 -10.22 20.61 1.84
CA ALA A 165 -11.48 20.54 1.11
C ALA A 165 -12.12 19.13 1.14
N LEU A 166 -11.32 18.08 1.36
CA LEU A 166 -11.79 16.69 1.45
C LEU A 166 -12.30 16.37 2.86
N THR A 167 -13.39 17.03 3.23
CA THR A 167 -14.11 16.73 4.49
C THR A 167 -14.80 15.37 4.42
N VAL A 168 -15.19 14.82 5.58
CA VAL A 168 -16.01 13.60 5.66
C VAL A 168 -17.25 13.72 4.76
N GLY A 169 -18.00 14.82 4.87
CA GLY A 169 -19.21 15.03 4.06
C GLY A 169 -18.96 15.14 2.56
N GLU A 170 -17.83 15.73 2.13
CA GLU A 170 -17.48 15.76 0.70
C GLU A 170 -17.08 14.39 0.17
N ILE A 171 -16.38 13.58 0.96
CA ILE A 171 -16.04 12.20 0.58
C ILE A 171 -17.32 11.36 0.46
N ASP A 172 -18.23 11.45 1.43
CA ASP A 172 -19.50 10.74 1.41
C ASP A 172 -20.33 11.14 0.18
N ARG A 173 -20.46 12.45 -0.07
CA ARG A 173 -21.15 12.97 -1.25
C ARG A 173 -20.57 12.45 -2.57
N ILE A 174 -19.23 12.43 -2.72
CA ILE A 174 -18.57 11.92 -3.93
C ILE A 174 -18.81 10.41 -4.07
N ASN A 175 -18.78 9.66 -2.97
CA ASN A 175 -19.04 8.22 -2.97
C ASN A 175 -20.50 7.91 -3.34
N GLU A 176 -21.47 8.68 -2.84
CA GLU A 176 -22.88 8.60 -3.20
C GLU A 176 -23.11 8.87 -4.70
N LEU A 177 -22.46 9.90 -5.25
CA LEU A 177 -22.49 10.15 -6.70
C LEU A 177 -21.90 8.98 -7.49
N GLY A 178 -20.83 8.37 -6.99
CA GLY A 178 -20.25 7.16 -7.57
C GLY A 178 -21.20 5.96 -7.52
N ASN A 179 -21.98 5.82 -6.45
CA ASN A 179 -23.04 4.81 -6.35
C ASN A 179 -24.16 5.06 -7.36
N TYR A 180 -24.61 6.30 -7.49
CA TYR A 180 -25.65 6.67 -8.45
C TYR A 180 -25.26 6.40 -9.91
N LEU A 181 -23.97 6.52 -10.23
CA LEU A 181 -23.45 6.27 -11.59
C LEU A 181 -23.38 4.78 -11.97
N ARG A 182 -23.30 3.87 -10.99
CA ARG A 182 -23.18 2.42 -11.20
C ARG A 182 -24.53 1.77 -11.49
#